data_AF-A0A7C3W9R5-F1
#
_entry.id   AF-A0A7C3W9R5-F1
#
_cell.length_a   1.000
_cell.length_b   1.000
_cell.length_c   1.000
_cell.angle_alpha   90.00
_cell.angle_beta   90.00
_cell.angle_gamma   90.00
#
_symmetry.space_group_name_H-M   'P 1'
#
loop_
_entity.id
_entity.type
_entity.pdbx_description
1 polymer ?
#
loop_
_entity_poly.entity_id
_entity_poly.type
_entity_poly.pdbx_seq_one_letter_code
_entity_poly.pdbx_strand_id
1 'polypeptide(L)'
;MSDHRIKFQNLLRELFQFGCADLDFGIYRIMNYKRAAIEHFITEDLPNAIAEELEQGALAEQARADQALKAAQEKVLEVLGDDALDANGNLAEAYRNTKAGKEYLEAQQRAKSSRSREALE
;
A
#
# COMPACT_ATOMS: atom_id res chain seq x y z
N MET A 1 -2.11 12.40 -12.70
CA MET A 1 -1.04 11.64 -12.01
C MET A 1 -0.84 12.25 -10.64
N SER A 2 -0.52 11.50 -9.58
CA SER A 2 -0.28 12.12 -8.26
C SER A 2 0.96 13.02 -8.31
N ASP A 3 0.93 14.18 -7.66
CA ASP A 3 2.04 15.15 -7.68
C ASP A 3 3.36 14.53 -7.19
N HIS A 4 3.29 13.63 -6.21
CA HIS A 4 4.44 12.90 -5.70
C HIS A 4 5.09 11.98 -6.75
N ARG A 5 4.30 11.35 -7.61
CA ARG A 5 4.82 10.49 -8.69
C ARG A 5 5.57 11.31 -9.72
N ILE A 6 5.02 12.44 -10.14
CA ILE A 6 5.68 13.35 -11.08
C ILE A 6 7.00 13.85 -10.49
N LYS A 7 6.99 14.27 -9.22
CA LYS A 7 8.20 14.73 -8.52
C LYS A 7 9.28 13.64 -8.47
N PHE A 8 8.90 12.40 -8.16
CA PHE A 8 9.83 11.28 -8.12
C PHE A 8 10.43 10.96 -9.50
N GLN A 9 9.60 10.88 -10.54
CA GLN A 9 10.07 10.66 -11.91
C GLN A 9 11.02 11.77 -12.39
N ASN A 10 10.74 13.03 -12.04
CA ASN A 10 11.63 14.14 -12.37
C ASN A 10 12.98 14.05 -11.65
N LEU A 11 12.98 13.64 -10.38
CA LEU A 11 14.23 13.39 -9.64
C LEU A 11 15.06 12.28 -10.28
N LEU A 12 14.42 11.19 -10.75
CA LEU A 12 15.13 10.13 -11.47
C LEU A 12 15.76 10.64 -12.76
N ARG A 13 15.05 11.47 -13.54
CA ARG A 13 15.60 12.09 -14.75
C ARG A 13 16.77 13.02 -14.46
N GLU A 14 16.74 13.73 -13.33
CA GLU A 14 17.87 14.55 -12.86
C GLU A 14 19.07 13.67 -12.48
N LEU A 15 18.86 12.60 -11.71
CA LEU A 15 19.91 11.65 -11.32
C LEU A 15 20.57 10.98 -12.53
N PHE A 16 19.78 10.62 -13.55
CA PHE A 16 20.28 10.08 -14.80
C PHE A 16 20.74 11.17 -15.80
N GLN A 17 20.82 12.42 -15.36
CA GLN A 17 21.41 13.54 -16.09
C GLN A 17 20.79 13.73 -17.49
N PHE A 18 19.46 13.64 -17.57
CA PHE A 18 18.76 13.77 -18.85
C PHE A 18 18.98 15.14 -19.52
N GLY A 19 19.29 16.20 -18.76
CA GLY A 19 19.65 17.51 -19.30
C GLY A 19 21.04 17.59 -19.96
N CYS A 20 21.87 16.56 -19.83
CA CYS A 20 23.26 16.53 -20.30
C CYS A 20 23.42 15.91 -21.70
N ALA A 21 22.41 16.02 -22.57
CA ALA A 21 22.39 15.34 -23.87
C ALA A 21 23.57 15.71 -24.79
N ASP A 22 24.10 16.93 -24.66
CA ASP A 22 25.22 17.43 -25.47
C ASP A 22 26.60 16.87 -25.04
N LEU A 23 26.66 16.14 -23.92
CA LEU A 23 27.89 15.51 -23.42
C LEU A 23 28.04 14.11 -24.03
N ASP A 24 28.96 13.97 -24.99
CA ASP A 24 29.18 12.70 -25.71
C ASP A 24 30.55 12.05 -25.44
N PHE A 25 30.93 12.00 -24.17
CA PHE A 25 32.17 11.36 -23.72
C PHE A 25 31.97 10.53 -22.46
N GLY A 26 32.86 9.56 -22.24
CA GLY A 26 32.86 8.73 -21.03
C GLY A 26 31.49 8.07 -20.77
N ILE A 27 31.02 8.17 -19.53
CA ILE A 27 29.75 7.57 -19.10
C ILE A 27 28.52 8.21 -19.77
N TYR A 28 28.59 9.49 -20.16
CA TYR A 28 27.48 10.21 -20.78
C TYR A 28 27.08 9.62 -22.13
N ARG A 29 28.03 9.08 -22.90
CA ARG A 29 27.75 8.38 -24.16
C ARG A 29 26.86 7.14 -23.95
N ILE A 30 27.13 6.38 -22.88
CA ILE A 30 26.34 5.19 -22.52
C ILE A 30 24.93 5.63 -22.09
N MET A 31 24.85 6.70 -21.29
CA MET A 31 23.58 7.26 -20.82
C MET A 31 22.73 7.80 -21.97
N ASN A 32 23.32 8.49 -22.94
CA ASN A 32 22.65 8.97 -24.14
C ASN A 32 22.15 7.82 -25.01
N TYR A 33 22.97 6.78 -25.20
CA TYR A 33 22.57 5.58 -25.95
C TYR A 33 21.40 4.85 -25.29
N LYS A 34 21.39 4.76 -23.96
CA LYS A 34 20.34 4.09 -23.18
C LYS A 34 19.16 4.99 -22.82
N ARG A 35 19.17 6.27 -23.22
CA ARG A 35 18.19 7.28 -22.81
C ARG A 35 16.74 6.83 -23.02
N ALA A 36 16.43 6.27 -24.19
CA ALA A 36 15.09 5.78 -24.49
C ALA A 36 14.67 4.63 -23.55
N ALA A 37 15.59 3.70 -23.26
CA ALA A 37 15.31 2.59 -22.34
C ALA A 37 15.13 3.08 -20.89
N ILE A 38 15.93 4.06 -20.45
CA ILE A 38 15.80 4.64 -19.11
C ILE A 38 14.52 5.46 -19.00
N GLU A 39 14.12 6.20 -20.03
CA GLU A 39 12.86 6.94 -20.04
C GLU A 39 11.68 5.98 -19.91
N HIS A 40 11.64 4.91 -20.73
CA HIS A 40 10.61 3.88 -20.65
C HIS A 40 10.55 3.23 -19.26
N PHE A 41 11.71 2.92 -18.68
CA PHE A 41 11.79 2.40 -17.32
C PHE A 41 11.17 3.35 -16.29
N ILE A 42 11.48 4.65 -16.35
CA ILE A 42 10.97 5.66 -15.41
C ILE A 42 9.46 5.89 -15.59
N THR A 43 8.96 5.85 -16.83
CA THR A 43 7.57 6.16 -17.14
C THR A 43 6.62 4.99 -16.99
N GLU A 44 7.08 3.78 -17.27
CA GLU A 44 6.24 2.58 -17.38
C GLU A 44 6.70 1.48 -16.44
N ASP A 45 7.91 0.93 -16.64
CA ASP A 45 8.33 -0.29 -15.92
C ASP A 45 8.37 -0.11 -14.41
N LEU A 46 9.01 0.97 -13.93
CA LEU A 46 9.18 1.23 -12.50
C LEU A 46 7.83 1.52 -11.81
N PRO A 47 6.96 2.41 -12.33
CA PRO A 47 5.62 2.56 -11.78
C PRO A 47 4.80 1.27 -11.74
N ASN A 48 4.88 0.44 -12.78
CA ASN A 48 4.15 -0.82 -12.84
C ASN A 48 4.69 -1.82 -11.80
N ALA A 49 6.01 -1.97 -11.69
CA ALA A 49 6.63 -2.84 -10.70
C ALA A 49 6.31 -2.40 -9.26
N ILE A 50 6.32 -1.09 -8.99
CA ILE A 50 5.91 -0.56 -7.67
C ILE A 50 4.45 -0.88 -7.40
N ALA A 51 3.56 -0.70 -8.39
CA ALA A 51 2.15 -1.02 -8.22
C ALA A 51 1.92 -2.50 -7.92
N GLU A 52 2.60 -3.39 -8.66
CA GLU A 52 2.54 -4.83 -8.45
C GLU A 52 3.03 -5.24 -7.05
N GLU A 53 4.19 -4.73 -6.61
CA GLU A 53 4.73 -5.03 -5.28
C GLU A 53 3.83 -4.48 -4.16
N LEU A 54 3.22 -3.30 -4.35
CA LEU A 54 2.26 -2.75 -3.40
C LEU A 54 0.96 -3.56 -3.34
N GLU A 55 0.54 -4.19 -4.45
CA GLU A 55 -0.63 -5.07 -4.52
C GLU A 55 -0.36 -6.49 -3.97
N GLN A 56 0.89 -6.92 -3.91
CA GLN A 56 1.28 -8.26 -3.44
C GLN A 56 1.90 -8.26 -2.04
N GLY A 57 2.48 -7.14 -1.62
CA GLY A 57 3.25 -7.03 -0.38
C GLY A 57 2.42 -6.80 0.89
N ALA A 58 3.12 -6.48 1.98
CA ALA A 58 2.53 -6.27 3.31
C ALA A 58 1.39 -5.24 3.32
N LEU A 59 1.47 -4.22 2.45
CA LEU A 59 0.42 -3.21 2.27
C LEU A 59 -0.90 -3.80 1.75
N ALA A 60 -0.85 -4.79 0.85
CA ALA A 60 -2.04 -5.45 0.36
C ALA A 60 -2.66 -6.36 1.42
N GLU A 61 -1.85 -7.07 2.21
CA GLU A 61 -2.34 -7.83 3.36
C GLU A 61 -3.00 -6.89 4.39
N GLN A 62 -2.38 -5.74 4.66
CA GLN A 62 -2.92 -4.72 5.54
C GLN A 62 -4.26 -4.16 5.02
N ALA A 63 -4.33 -3.82 3.74
CA ALA A 63 -5.55 -3.32 3.12
C ALA A 63 -6.68 -4.36 3.17
N ARG A 64 -6.37 -5.63 2.91
CA ARG A 64 -7.34 -6.74 3.03
C ARG A 64 -7.78 -6.95 4.48
N ALA A 65 -6.87 -6.87 5.43
CA ALA A 65 -7.18 -7.01 6.85
C ALA A 65 -8.06 -5.86 7.37
N ASP A 66 -7.80 -4.62 6.94
CA ASP A 66 -8.62 -3.46 7.27
C ASP A 66 -10.01 -3.54 6.62
N GLN A 67 -10.11 -4.01 5.37
CA GLN A 67 -11.40 -4.26 4.71
C GLN A 67 -12.20 -5.36 5.42
N ALA A 68 -11.55 -6.47 5.79
CA ALA A 68 -12.18 -7.57 6.52
C ALA A 68 -12.68 -7.11 7.90
N LEU A 69 -11.92 -6.25 8.58
CA LEU A 69 -12.33 -5.65 9.86
C LEU A 69 -13.57 -4.77 9.70
N LYS A 70 -13.61 -3.91 8.66
CA LYS A 70 -14.80 -3.08 8.37
C LYS A 70 -16.03 -3.93 8.05
N ALA A 71 -15.89 -4.94 7.19
CA ALA A 71 -16.99 -5.84 6.86
C ALA A 71 -17.50 -6.61 8.10
N ALA A 72 -16.60 -7.06 8.97
CA ALA A 72 -16.98 -7.70 10.22
C ALA A 72 -17.67 -6.70 11.18
N GLN A 73 -17.25 -5.43 11.19
CA GLN A 73 -17.88 -4.37 11.96
C GLN A 73 -19.32 -4.14 11.53
N GLU A 74 -19.55 -3.98 10.23
CA GLU A 74 -20.89 -3.80 9.65
C GLU A 74 -21.80 -4.98 9.98
N LYS A 75 -21.29 -6.21 9.85
CA LYS A 75 -22.03 -7.43 10.18
C LYS A 75 -22.37 -7.55 11.67
N VAL A 76 -21.49 -7.10 12.56
CA VAL A 76 -21.77 -7.03 14.00
C VAL A 76 -22.89 -6.03 14.27
N LEU A 77 -22.84 -4.84 13.68
CA LEU A 77 -23.89 -3.83 13.86
C LEU A 77 -25.24 -4.30 13.29
N GLU A 78 -25.24 -4.96 12.13
CA GLU A 78 -26.46 -5.48 11.50
C GLU A 78 -27.11 -6.61 12.31
N VAL A 79 -26.33 -7.55 12.85
CA VAL A 79 -26.85 -8.74 13.51
C VAL A 79 -27.07 -8.55 15.02
N LEU A 80 -26.22 -7.76 15.67
CA LEU A 80 -26.17 -7.61 17.13
C LEU A 80 -26.63 -6.22 17.61
N GLY A 81 -26.86 -5.28 16.68
CA GLY A 81 -27.33 -3.93 16.96
C GLY A 81 -26.22 -2.95 17.34
N ASP A 82 -26.59 -1.67 17.45
CA ASP A 82 -25.65 -0.56 17.70
C ASP A 82 -24.93 -0.66 19.06
N ASP A 83 -25.52 -1.35 20.03
CA ASP A 83 -24.93 -1.59 21.36
C ASP A 83 -23.78 -2.61 21.36
N ALA A 84 -23.51 -3.24 20.21
CA ALA A 84 -22.50 -4.30 20.13
C ALA A 84 -21.06 -3.77 20.16
N LEU A 85 -20.83 -2.53 19.74
CA LEU A 85 -19.50 -1.90 19.68
C LEU A 85 -19.48 -0.61 20.50
N ASP A 86 -18.43 -0.42 21.30
CA ASP A 86 -18.22 0.84 22.01
C ASP A 86 -17.67 1.95 21.07
N ALA A 87 -17.57 3.18 21.59
CA ALA A 87 -17.03 4.33 20.84
C ALA A 87 -15.56 4.16 20.38
N ASN A 88 -14.84 3.19 20.94
CA ASN A 88 -13.46 2.86 20.58
C ASN A 88 -13.38 1.66 19.62
N GLY A 89 -14.52 1.08 19.23
CA GLY A 89 -14.59 -0.12 18.39
C GLY A 89 -14.27 -1.42 19.13
N ASN A 90 -14.46 -1.49 20.45
CA ASN A 90 -14.37 -2.75 21.17
C ASN A 90 -15.74 -3.43 21.23
N LEU A 91 -15.73 -4.75 21.01
CA LEU A 91 -16.92 -5.58 21.13
C LEU A 91 -17.34 -5.76 22.59
N ALA A 92 -18.62 -5.49 22.88
CA ALA A 92 -19.20 -5.68 24.20
C ALA A 92 -19.13 -7.16 24.64
N GLU A 93 -18.89 -7.39 25.93
CA GLU A 93 -18.57 -8.71 26.49
C GLU A 93 -19.69 -9.73 26.27
N ALA A 94 -20.95 -9.27 26.30
CA ALA A 94 -22.13 -10.07 26.04
C ALA A 94 -22.12 -10.74 24.65
N TYR A 95 -21.47 -10.13 23.66
CA TYR A 95 -21.49 -10.59 22.27
C TYR A 95 -20.25 -11.36 21.85
N ARG A 96 -19.22 -11.46 22.71
CA ARG A 96 -17.96 -12.16 22.39
C ARG A 96 -18.13 -13.64 22.05
N ASN A 97 -19.16 -14.28 22.60
CA ASN A 97 -19.42 -15.70 22.36
C ASN A 97 -20.29 -15.95 21.11
N THR A 98 -20.85 -14.90 20.50
CA THR A 98 -21.64 -15.00 19.27
C THR A 98 -20.75 -15.25 18.06
N LYS A 99 -21.32 -15.82 17.00
CA LYS A 99 -20.58 -16.06 15.75
C LYS A 99 -20.02 -14.76 15.16
N ALA A 100 -20.85 -13.72 15.05
CA ALA A 100 -20.44 -12.42 14.52
C ALA A 100 -19.37 -11.75 15.41
N GLY A 101 -19.49 -11.86 16.74
CA GLY A 101 -18.50 -11.33 17.67
C GLY A 101 -17.13 -11.99 17.57
N LYS A 102 -17.08 -13.33 17.41
CA LYS A 102 -15.82 -14.06 17.20
C LYS A 102 -15.15 -13.68 15.88
N GLU A 103 -15.92 -13.62 14.80
CA GLU A 103 -15.43 -13.19 13.48
C GLU A 103 -14.83 -11.76 13.53
N TYR A 104 -15.46 -10.86 14.29
CA TYR A 104 -14.96 -9.50 14.49
C TYR A 104 -13.65 -9.45 15.29
N LEU A 105 -13.54 -10.20 16.39
CA LEU A 105 -12.32 -10.26 17.20
C LEU A 105 -11.15 -10.85 16.41
N GLU A 106 -11.39 -11.88 15.61
CA GLU A 106 -10.38 -12.46 14.71
C GLU A 106 -9.93 -11.45 13.65
N ALA A 107 -10.87 -10.73 13.02
CA ALA A 107 -10.54 -9.69 12.05
C ALA A 107 -9.74 -8.54 12.70
N GLN A 108 -10.10 -8.13 13.91
CA GLN A 108 -9.41 -7.09 14.67
C GLN A 108 -7.98 -7.52 15.02
N GLN A 109 -7.79 -8.78 15.44
CA GLN A 109 -6.47 -9.31 15.74
C GLN A 109 -5.61 -9.42 14.48
N ARG A 110 -6.18 -9.88 13.36
CA ARG A 110 -5.49 -9.98 12.08
C ARG A 110 -5.03 -8.59 11.60
N ALA A 111 -5.89 -7.58 11.64
CA ALA A 111 -5.54 -6.19 11.28
C ALA A 111 -4.48 -5.58 12.21
N LYS A 112 -4.50 -5.88 13.51
CA LYS A 112 -3.43 -5.45 14.44
C LYS A 112 -2.10 -6.12 14.11
N SER A 113 -2.13 -7.44 13.83
CA SER A 113 -0.92 -8.21 13.54
C SER A 113 -0.26 -7.82 12.21
N SER A 114 -1.05 -7.49 11.18
CA SER A 114 -0.52 -7.01 9.89
C SER A 114 0.14 -5.64 10.04
N ARG A 115 -0.46 -4.72 10.82
CA ARG A 115 0.17 -3.41 11.12
C ARG A 115 1.48 -3.51 11.88
N SER A 116 1.57 -4.44 12.84
CA SER A 116 2.80 -4.67 13.59
C SER A 116 3.92 -5.25 12.72
N ARG A 117 3.57 -6.03 11.69
CA ARG A 117 4.55 -6.64 10.78
C ARG A 117 5.12 -5.61 9.80
N GLU A 118 4.28 -4.72 9.28
CA GLU A 118 4.71 -3.59 8.44
C GLU A 118 5.64 -2.62 9.19
N ALA A 119 5.43 -2.40 10.50
CA ALA A 119 6.31 -1.54 11.30
C ALA A 119 7.72 -2.11 11.55
N LEU A 120 7.98 -3.38 11.20
CA LEU A 120 9.24 -4.08 11.41
C LEU A 120 10.05 -4.28 10.11
N GLU A 121 9.45 -4.08 8.95
CA GLU A 121 10.09 -4.12 7.61
C GLU A 121 10.56 -2.72 7.18
#